data_AF-A0AB37H9G3-F1
#
_entry.id   AF-A0AB37H9G3-F1
#
_cell.length_a   1.000
_cell.length_b   1.000
_cell.length_c   1.000
_cell.angle_alpha   90.00
_cell.angle_beta   90.00
_cell.angle_gamma   90.00
#
_symmetry.space_group_name_H-M   'P 1'
#
loop_
_entity.id
_entity.type
_entity.pdbx_description
1 polymer ?
#
loop_
_entity_poly.entity_id
_entity_poly.type
_entity_poly.pdbx_seq_one_letter_code
_entity_poly.pdbx_strand_id
1 'polypeptide(L)'
;MEKRVGFGESFKLFWKNYVNFKGRATRPEYWFMTLWSFIIFLPITIILFIGMSIMIAGGVNDSDGLIAIGALLYFGLLIIVTLIGLAMLLPSIALLFRRFHDTGRSAKFYFFYLGYAIIGYIVAIIAINVSDAAAWSIVLSVLIWLGYMAFAIYMLVITVLPSEPRDNKYGPVRGSARIQAGDSHWRNT
;
A
#
# COMPACT_ATOMS: atom_id res chain seq x y z
N MET A 1 -0.55 -8.71 29.42
CA MET A 1 -0.20 -7.46 28.72
C MET A 1 0.14 -7.83 27.28
N GLU A 2 -0.68 -7.39 26.32
CA GLU A 2 -0.39 -7.53 24.90
C GLU A 2 0.98 -6.87 24.64
N LYS A 3 1.96 -7.61 24.10
CA LYS A 3 3.25 -7.00 23.73
C LYS A 3 2.97 -6.06 22.54
N ARG A 4 2.76 -4.78 22.83
CA ARG A 4 2.51 -3.76 21.81
C ARG A 4 3.76 -3.62 20.94
N VAL A 5 3.60 -3.79 19.64
CA VAL A 5 4.69 -3.61 18.67
C VAL A 5 5.13 -2.16 18.69
N GLY A 6 6.41 -1.90 18.98
CA GLY A 6 6.97 -0.55 18.93
C GLY A 6 7.25 -0.05 17.51
N PHE A 7 7.43 1.26 17.35
CA PHE A 7 7.68 1.91 16.04
C PHE A 7 8.91 1.36 15.30
N GLY A 8 10.02 1.08 16.00
CA GLY A 8 11.19 0.43 15.39
C GLY A 8 11.04 -1.09 15.22
N GLU A 9 10.20 -1.72 16.04
CA GLU A 9 9.94 -3.16 15.96
C GLU A 9 9.12 -3.51 14.71
N SER A 10 8.18 -2.64 14.29
CA SER A 10 7.42 -2.83 13.05
C SER A 10 8.32 -2.85 11.81
N PHE A 11 9.32 -1.96 11.74
CA PHE A 11 10.27 -1.93 10.62
C PHE A 11 11.10 -3.21 10.55
N LYS A 12 11.58 -3.71 11.70
CA LYS A 12 12.28 -5.00 11.78
C LYS A 12 11.38 -6.15 11.39
N LEU A 13 10.12 -6.16 11.85
CA LEU A 13 9.14 -7.19 11.53
C LEU A 13 8.75 -7.21 10.05
N PHE A 14 8.72 -6.03 9.40
CA PHE A 14 8.44 -5.87 7.98
C PHE A 14 9.46 -6.62 7.13
N TRP A 15 10.75 -6.36 7.34
CA TRP A 15 11.83 -7.04 6.63
C TRP A 15 11.99 -8.50 7.05
N LYS A 16 11.76 -8.83 8.33
CA LYS A 16 11.82 -10.23 8.80
C LYS A 16 10.75 -11.12 8.15
N ASN A 17 9.56 -10.57 7.88
CA ASN A 17 8.41 -11.30 7.33
C ASN A 17 8.11 -10.91 5.88
N TYR A 18 9.12 -10.52 5.10
CA TYR A 18 8.91 -9.89 3.80
C TYR A 18 8.24 -10.80 2.75
N VAL A 19 8.40 -12.12 2.86
CA VAL A 19 7.73 -13.13 2.02
C VAL A 19 6.75 -14.00 2.80
N ASN A 20 6.48 -13.66 4.06
CA ASN A 20 5.58 -14.46 4.90
C ASN A 20 4.14 -13.93 4.79
N PHE A 21 3.35 -14.60 3.95
CA PHE A 21 1.92 -14.31 3.76
C PHE A 21 1.02 -14.99 4.82
N LYS A 22 1.60 -15.85 5.67
CA LYS A 22 0.87 -16.57 6.72
C LYS A 22 0.95 -15.82 8.05
N GLY A 23 -0.03 -16.05 8.90
CA GLY A 23 -0.11 -15.41 10.21
C GLY A 23 -0.84 -14.06 10.19
N ARG A 24 -0.65 -13.33 11.29
CA ARG A 24 -1.41 -12.12 11.63
C ARG A 24 -0.48 -10.93 11.87
N ALA A 25 -0.90 -9.75 11.43
CA ALA A 25 -0.23 -8.48 11.70
C ALA A 25 -1.16 -7.57 12.52
N THR A 26 -0.67 -7.17 13.68
CA THR A 26 -1.41 -6.28 14.59
C THR A 26 -1.58 -4.89 13.97
N ARG A 27 -2.56 -4.12 14.44
CA ARG A 27 -2.80 -2.75 13.95
C ARG A 27 -1.55 -1.86 14.04
N PRO A 28 -0.80 -1.80 15.16
CA PRO A 28 0.39 -0.96 15.23
C PRO A 28 1.49 -1.41 14.26
N GLU A 29 1.63 -2.72 14.02
CA GLU A 29 2.60 -3.23 13.03
C GLU A 29 2.32 -2.71 11.62
N TYR A 30 1.04 -2.68 11.22
CA TYR A 30 0.63 -2.12 9.92
C TYR A 30 0.84 -0.61 9.87
N TRP A 31 0.22 0.14 10.79
CA TRP A 31 0.20 1.60 10.75
C TRP A 31 1.57 2.24 10.98
N PHE A 32 2.41 1.67 11.85
CA PHE A 32 3.78 2.17 12.00
C PHE A 32 4.62 1.92 10.74
N MET A 33 4.39 0.82 10.02
CA MET A 33 5.06 0.62 8.74
C MET A 33 4.54 1.57 7.66
N THR A 34 3.25 1.88 7.65
CA THR A 34 2.69 2.93 6.79
C THR A 34 3.34 4.28 7.08
N LEU A 35 3.53 4.64 8.36
CA LEU A 35 4.25 5.86 8.74
C LEU A 35 5.72 5.85 8.28
N TRP A 36 6.43 4.72 8.43
CA TRP A 36 7.79 4.58 7.88
C TRP A 36 7.82 4.80 6.37
N SER A 37 6.83 4.29 5.65
CA SER A 37 6.71 4.50 4.21
C SER A 37 6.53 5.98 3.89
N PHE A 38 5.68 6.70 4.63
CA PHE A 38 5.56 8.16 4.48
C PHE A 38 6.89 8.88 4.75
N ILE A 39 7.61 8.53 5.80
CA ILE A 39 8.89 9.16 6.13
C ILE A 39 9.95 8.94 5.03
N ILE A 40 9.96 7.76 4.40
CA ILE A 40 10.90 7.43 3.31
C ILE A 40 10.51 8.14 2.01
N PHE A 41 9.24 8.05 1.62
CA PHE A 41 8.81 8.52 0.29
C PHE A 41 8.48 10.01 0.23
N LEU A 42 8.07 10.65 1.33
CA LEU A 42 7.75 12.09 1.34
C LEU A 42 8.92 12.98 0.88
N PRO A 43 10.14 12.91 1.45
CA PRO A 43 11.26 13.74 0.99
C PRO A 43 11.65 13.43 -0.46
N ILE A 44 11.60 12.15 -0.84
CA ILE A 44 11.86 11.71 -2.21
C ILE A 44 10.90 12.37 -3.20
N THR A 45 9.60 12.36 -2.90
CA THR A 45 8.60 12.98 -3.78
C THR A 45 8.82 14.48 -3.92
N ILE A 46 9.18 15.18 -2.84
CA ILE A 46 9.51 16.61 -2.89
C ILE A 46 10.68 16.87 -3.84
N ILE A 47 11.74 16.05 -3.77
CA ILE A 47 12.91 16.21 -4.66
C ILE A 47 12.53 15.93 -6.12
N LEU A 48 11.67 14.93 -6.38
CA LEU A 48 11.15 14.67 -7.72
C LEU A 48 10.35 15.87 -8.26
N PHE A 49 9.49 16.48 -7.43
CA PHE A 49 8.76 17.69 -7.81
C PHE A 49 9.71 18.85 -8.14
N ILE A 50 10.78 19.03 -7.37
CA ILE A 50 11.80 20.05 -7.63
C ILE A 50 12.53 19.76 -8.96
N GLY A 51 12.97 18.52 -9.19
CA GLY A 51 13.63 18.13 -10.44
C GLY A 51 12.76 18.37 -11.67
N MET A 52 11.46 18.03 -11.58
CA MET A 52 10.51 18.30 -12.66
C MET A 52 10.29 19.81 -12.86
N SER A 53 10.19 20.58 -11.78
CA SER A 53 10.02 22.03 -11.86
C SER A 53 11.22 22.72 -12.52
N ILE A 54 12.44 22.29 -12.20
CA ILE A 54 13.68 22.79 -12.83
C ILE A 54 13.71 22.44 -14.32
N MET A 55 13.30 21.23 -14.69
CA MET A 55 13.26 20.80 -16.08
C MET A 55 12.26 21.63 -16.91
N ILE A 56 11.07 21.89 -16.34
CA ILE A 56 10.05 22.75 -16.98
C ILE A 56 10.58 24.18 -17.11
N ALA A 57 11.17 24.74 -16.05
CA ALA A 57 11.78 26.06 -16.11
C ALA A 57 12.90 26.14 -17.16
N GLY A 58 13.73 25.10 -17.28
CA GLY A 58 14.76 25.01 -18.30
C GLY A 58 14.20 25.06 -19.72
N GLY A 59 13.09 24.34 -19.96
CA GLY A 59 12.40 24.33 -21.25
C GLY A 59 11.68 25.65 -21.58
N VAL A 60 11.21 26.39 -20.58
CA VAL A 60 10.62 27.73 -20.80
C VAL A 60 11.70 28.78 -21.13
N ASN A 61 12.91 28.62 -20.60
CA ASN A 61 14.02 29.55 -20.81
C ASN A 61 14.97 29.12 -21.95
N ASP A 62 14.61 28.11 -22.75
CA ASP A 62 15.45 27.53 -23.81
C ASP A 62 16.89 27.25 -23.36
N SER A 63 17.03 26.79 -22.11
CA SER A 63 18.32 26.61 -21.44
C SER A 63 18.63 25.14 -21.27
N ASP A 64 19.38 24.59 -22.22
CA ASP A 64 19.77 23.16 -22.24
C ASP A 64 20.43 22.70 -20.92
N GLY A 65 21.21 23.59 -20.28
CA GLY A 65 21.86 23.30 -19.01
C GLY A 65 20.88 23.06 -17.86
N LEU A 66 19.82 23.86 -17.73
CA LEU A 66 18.81 23.68 -16.69
C LEU A 66 17.96 22.44 -16.97
N ILE A 67 17.63 22.18 -18.24
CA ILE A 67 16.93 20.96 -18.65
C ILE A 67 17.75 19.73 -18.25
N ALA A 68 19.04 19.71 -18.55
CA ALA A 68 19.92 18.58 -18.23
C ALA A 68 20.02 18.33 -16.72
N ILE A 69 20.15 19.40 -15.91
CA ILE A 69 20.20 19.29 -14.45
C ILE A 69 18.87 18.76 -13.89
N GLY A 70 17.74 19.32 -14.35
CA GLY A 70 16.41 18.89 -13.94
C GLY A 70 16.14 17.42 -14.32
N ALA A 71 16.50 17.02 -15.54
CA ALA A 71 16.37 15.66 -16.03
C ALA A 71 17.23 14.68 -15.25
N LEU A 72 18.49 15.00 -14.96
CA LEU A 72 19.39 14.15 -14.18
C LEU A 72 18.85 13.94 -12.76
N LEU A 73 18.36 15.02 -12.12
CA LEU A 73 17.77 14.94 -10.79
C LEU A 73 16.48 14.11 -10.79
N TYR A 74 15.60 14.33 -11.78
CA TYR A 74 14.31 13.63 -11.87
C TYR A 74 14.49 12.15 -12.25
N PHE A 75 15.08 11.86 -13.42
CA PHE A 75 15.22 10.49 -13.91
C PHE A 75 16.21 9.67 -13.08
N GLY A 76 17.30 10.29 -12.61
CA GLY A 76 18.26 9.62 -11.73
C GLY A 76 17.61 9.18 -10.42
N LEU A 77 16.82 10.07 -9.79
CA LEU A 77 16.08 9.71 -8.58
C LEU A 77 14.95 8.71 -8.87
N LEU A 78 14.27 8.81 -10.01
CA LEU A 78 13.20 7.90 -10.41
C LEU A 78 13.66 6.44 -10.49
N ILE A 79 14.89 6.20 -10.96
CA ILE A 79 15.49 4.86 -10.96
C ILE A 79 15.63 4.35 -9.52
N ILE A 80 16.18 5.17 -8.61
CA ILE A 80 16.37 4.80 -7.20
C ILE A 80 15.03 4.48 -6.54
N VAL A 81 14.01 5.32 -6.76
CA VAL A 81 12.66 5.11 -6.22
C VAL A 81 12.05 3.82 -6.74
N THR A 82 12.25 3.52 -8.01
CA THR A 82 11.75 2.27 -8.61
C THR A 82 12.40 1.06 -7.94
N LEU A 83 13.71 1.09 -7.69
CA LEU A 83 14.41 0.02 -6.99
C LEU A 83 13.92 -0.17 -5.55
N ILE A 84 13.72 0.93 -4.81
CA ILE A 84 13.15 0.90 -3.45
C ILE A 84 11.72 0.33 -3.49
N GLY A 85 10.90 0.77 -4.44
CA GLY A 85 9.54 0.29 -4.65
C GLY A 85 9.48 -1.21 -4.92
N LEU A 86 10.37 -1.72 -5.77
CA LEU A 86 10.49 -3.15 -6.06
C LEU A 86 10.90 -3.94 -4.81
N ALA A 87 11.87 -3.46 -4.04
CA ALA A 87 12.29 -4.10 -2.79
C ALA A 87 11.15 -4.13 -1.74
N MET A 88 10.33 -3.08 -1.69
CA MET A 88 9.20 -2.95 -0.76
C MET A 88 7.90 -3.62 -1.25
N LEU A 89 7.82 -4.03 -2.52
CA LEU A 89 6.62 -4.56 -3.14
C LEU A 89 6.13 -5.85 -2.44
N LEU A 90 6.99 -6.85 -2.32
CA LEU A 90 6.64 -8.12 -1.66
C LEU A 90 6.29 -7.93 -0.17
N PRO A 91 7.11 -7.26 0.67
CA PRO A 91 6.80 -7.10 2.08
C PRO A 91 5.54 -6.27 2.33
N SER A 92 5.24 -5.27 1.49
CA SER A 92 4.00 -4.49 1.62
C SER A 92 2.74 -5.33 1.37
N ILE A 93 2.77 -6.18 0.34
CA ILE A 93 1.69 -7.13 0.06
C ILE A 93 1.59 -8.17 1.19
N ALA A 94 2.71 -8.72 1.65
CA ALA A 94 2.74 -9.69 2.75
C ALA A 94 2.18 -9.11 4.06
N LEU A 95 2.53 -7.87 4.40
CA LEU A 95 2.00 -7.17 5.57
C LEU A 95 0.50 -6.93 5.46
N LEU A 96 0.02 -6.51 4.29
CA LEU A 96 -1.41 -6.30 4.04
C LEU A 96 -2.20 -7.62 4.17
N PHE A 97 -1.67 -8.72 3.65
CA PHE A 97 -2.30 -10.04 3.78
C PHE A 97 -2.45 -10.45 5.24
N ARG A 98 -1.38 -10.28 6.01
CA ARG A 98 -1.39 -10.55 7.46
C ARG A 98 -2.34 -9.63 8.22
N ARG A 99 -2.55 -8.38 7.77
CA ARG A 99 -3.55 -7.47 8.33
C ARG A 99 -4.97 -7.95 8.03
N PHE A 100 -5.25 -8.37 6.80
CA PHE A 100 -6.54 -8.97 6.42
C PHE A 100 -6.87 -10.19 7.28
N HIS A 101 -5.89 -11.09 7.40
CA HIS A 101 -5.97 -12.28 8.24
C HIS A 101 -6.18 -11.96 9.72
N ASP A 102 -5.66 -10.84 10.22
CA ASP A 102 -5.87 -10.41 11.60
C ASP A 102 -7.30 -9.96 11.90
N THR A 103 -8.06 -9.59 10.85
CA THR A 103 -9.50 -9.29 10.95
C THR A 103 -10.40 -10.50 10.64
N GLY A 104 -9.83 -11.69 10.48
CA GLY A 104 -10.55 -12.92 10.13
C GLY A 104 -10.96 -13.03 8.65
N ARG A 105 -10.56 -12.07 7.80
CA ARG A 105 -10.97 -11.99 6.39
C ARG A 105 -9.94 -12.60 5.44
N SER A 106 -10.41 -13.05 4.29
CA SER A 106 -9.54 -13.52 3.22
C SER A 106 -8.91 -12.34 2.47
N ALA A 107 -7.60 -12.39 2.24
CA ALA A 107 -6.87 -11.38 1.48
C ALA A 107 -7.15 -11.41 -0.05
N LYS A 108 -8.00 -12.32 -0.55
CA LYS A 108 -8.31 -12.45 -2.00
C LYS A 108 -8.87 -11.17 -2.62
N PHE A 109 -9.57 -10.34 -1.85
CA PHE A 109 -10.06 -9.03 -2.31
C PHE A 109 -8.96 -8.10 -2.81
N TYR A 110 -7.74 -8.25 -2.31
CA TYR A 110 -6.59 -7.50 -2.82
C TYR A 110 -6.29 -7.80 -4.29
N PHE A 111 -6.43 -9.06 -4.72
CA PHE A 111 -6.20 -9.42 -6.13
C PHE A 111 -7.31 -8.89 -7.04
N PHE A 112 -8.56 -8.84 -6.57
CA PHE A 112 -9.64 -8.19 -7.32
C PHE A 112 -9.38 -6.69 -7.48
N TYR A 113 -8.91 -6.03 -6.43
CA TYR A 113 -8.50 -4.63 -6.50
C TYR A 113 -7.35 -4.43 -7.51
N LEU A 114 -6.33 -5.27 -7.48
CA LEU A 114 -5.21 -5.20 -8.41
C LEU A 114 -5.65 -5.43 -9.87
N GLY A 115 -6.48 -6.44 -10.12
CA GLY A 115 -7.04 -6.71 -11.46
C GLY A 115 -7.90 -5.56 -11.95
N TYR A 116 -8.75 -5.00 -11.08
CA TYR A 116 -9.56 -3.84 -11.39
C TYR A 116 -8.70 -2.61 -11.74
N ALA A 117 -7.61 -2.37 -11.00
CA ALA A 117 -6.67 -1.29 -11.28
C ALA A 117 -5.99 -1.44 -12.65
N ILE A 118 -5.56 -2.65 -13.00
CA ILE A 118 -4.92 -2.94 -14.30
C ILE A 118 -5.92 -2.73 -15.45
N ILE A 119 -7.13 -3.25 -15.32
CA ILE A 119 -8.19 -3.06 -16.33
C ILE A 119 -8.48 -1.56 -16.49
N GLY A 120 -8.62 -0.83 -15.38
CA GLY A 120 -8.84 0.60 -15.41
C GLY A 120 -7.73 1.37 -16.13
N TYR A 121 -6.48 1.00 -15.89
CA TYR A 121 -5.33 1.61 -16.55
C TYR A 121 -5.31 1.34 -18.06
N ILE A 122 -5.62 0.10 -18.49
CA ILE A 122 -5.70 -0.27 -19.91
C ILE A 122 -6.81 0.52 -20.61
N VAL A 123 -8.00 0.59 -19.99
CA VAL A 123 -9.13 1.36 -20.54
C VAL A 123 -8.75 2.85 -20.67
N ALA A 124 -8.07 3.42 -19.68
CA ALA A 124 -7.61 4.81 -19.75
C ALA A 124 -6.62 5.05 -20.89
N ILE A 125 -5.70 4.13 -21.15
CA ILE A 125 -4.78 4.23 -22.31
C ILE A 125 -5.56 4.18 -23.62
N ILE A 126 -6.47 3.22 -23.78
CA ILE A 126 -7.27 3.10 -25.00
C ILE A 126 -8.11 4.36 -25.22
N ALA A 127 -8.73 4.89 -24.16
CA ALA A 127 -9.52 6.11 -24.17
C ALA A 127 -8.76 7.33 -24.71
N ILE A 128 -7.49 7.50 -24.32
CA ILE A 128 -6.65 8.63 -24.77
C ILE A 128 -6.32 8.53 -26.26
N ASN A 129 -6.20 7.31 -26.80
CA ASN A 129 -5.79 7.08 -28.19
C ASN A 129 -6.96 7.01 -29.18
N VAL A 130 -8.21 7.02 -28.71
CA VAL A 130 -9.41 7.00 -29.56
C VAL A 130 -10.01 8.41 -29.63
N SER A 131 -9.72 9.12 -30.72
CA SER A 131 -10.13 10.53 -30.96
C SER A 131 -11.65 10.74 -31.04
N ASP A 132 -12.40 9.72 -31.46
CA ASP A 132 -13.81 9.89 -31.87
C ASP A 132 -14.83 9.51 -30.77
N ALA A 133 -14.36 9.13 -29.58
CA ALA A 133 -15.18 8.64 -28.47
C ALA A 133 -15.07 9.47 -27.17
N ALA A 134 -14.70 10.75 -27.28
CA ALA A 134 -14.24 11.57 -26.16
C ALA A 134 -15.20 11.66 -24.96
N ALA A 135 -16.51 11.80 -25.18
CA ALA A 135 -17.47 11.93 -24.07
C ALA A 135 -17.66 10.62 -23.30
N TRP A 136 -17.83 9.50 -24.02
CA TRP A 136 -18.06 8.19 -23.41
C TRP A 136 -16.80 7.65 -22.70
N SER A 137 -15.61 7.93 -23.25
CA SER A 137 -14.35 7.49 -22.66
C SER A 137 -14.04 8.20 -21.34
N ILE A 138 -14.38 9.49 -21.23
CA ILE A 138 -14.31 10.25 -19.97
C ILE A 138 -15.29 9.68 -18.95
N VAL A 139 -16.55 9.47 -19.33
CA VAL A 139 -17.58 8.91 -18.43
C VAL A 139 -17.16 7.53 -17.90
N LEU A 140 -16.68 6.63 -18.77
CA LEU A 140 -16.19 5.32 -18.38
C LEU A 140 -14.98 5.40 -17.46
N SER A 141 -14.04 6.31 -17.73
CA SER A 141 -12.87 6.52 -16.87
C SER A 141 -13.28 6.99 -15.48
N VAL A 142 -14.22 7.95 -15.39
CA VAL A 142 -14.73 8.43 -14.09
C VAL A 142 -15.39 7.32 -13.30
N LEU A 143 -16.22 6.49 -13.93
CA LEU A 143 -16.85 5.32 -13.28
C LEU A 143 -15.82 4.32 -12.75
N ILE A 144 -14.74 4.09 -13.51
CA ILE A 144 -13.63 3.24 -13.10
C ILE A 144 -12.91 3.83 -11.88
N TRP A 145 -12.61 5.12 -11.88
CA TRP A 145 -11.98 5.79 -10.74
C TRP A 145 -12.85 5.75 -9.48
N LEU A 146 -14.17 5.91 -9.62
CA LEU A 146 -15.11 5.81 -8.50
C LEU A 146 -15.13 4.41 -7.90
N GLY A 147 -15.14 3.36 -8.73
CA GLY A 147 -15.04 1.99 -8.23
C GLY A 147 -13.71 1.71 -7.54
N TYR A 148 -12.60 2.25 -8.07
CA TYR A 148 -11.27 2.13 -7.46
C TYR A 148 -11.26 2.80 -6.08
N MET A 149 -11.85 3.99 -5.98
CA MET A 149 -12.01 4.72 -4.72
C MET A 149 -12.83 3.92 -3.71
N ALA A 150 -13.96 3.34 -4.13
CA ALA A 150 -14.81 2.53 -3.25
C ALA A 150 -14.06 1.31 -2.69
N PHE A 151 -13.30 0.60 -3.54
CA PHE A 151 -12.44 -0.49 -3.08
C PHE A 151 -11.33 0.01 -2.15
N ALA A 152 -10.69 1.13 -2.45
CA ALA A 152 -9.65 1.71 -1.59
C ALA A 152 -10.21 2.06 -0.20
N ILE A 153 -11.42 2.61 -0.12
CA ILE A 153 -12.12 2.88 1.14
C ILE A 153 -12.38 1.56 1.89
N TYR A 154 -12.87 0.52 1.22
CA TYR A 154 -13.07 -0.80 1.84
C TYR A 154 -11.76 -1.37 2.42
N MET A 155 -10.65 -1.26 1.67
CA MET A 155 -9.32 -1.70 2.12
C MET A 155 -8.87 -0.91 3.35
N LEU A 156 -9.04 0.42 3.33
CA LEU A 156 -8.72 1.31 4.45
C LEU A 156 -9.53 0.96 5.70
N VAL A 157 -10.84 0.72 5.55
CA VAL A 157 -11.69 0.32 6.67
C VAL A 157 -11.15 -0.97 7.31
N ILE A 158 -10.77 -1.97 6.52
CA ILE A 158 -10.21 -3.22 7.04
C ILE A 158 -8.88 -3.00 7.79
N THR A 159 -8.01 -2.11 7.30
CA THR A 159 -6.72 -1.87 7.97
C THR A 159 -6.89 -1.14 9.30
N VAL A 160 -7.95 -0.37 9.48
CA VAL A 160 -8.32 0.30 10.75
C VAL A 160 -9.10 -0.61 11.70
N LEU A 161 -9.89 -1.57 11.20
CA LEU A 161 -10.81 -2.40 11.99
C LEU A 161 -10.14 -3.20 13.14
N PRO A 162 -10.94 -3.63 14.14
CA PRO A 162 -10.67 -4.72 15.07
C PRO A 162 -9.50 -5.65 14.78
N SER A 163 -8.54 -5.85 15.66
CA SER A 163 -7.89 -7.17 15.68
C SER A 163 -8.90 -8.17 16.27
N GLU A 164 -9.03 -9.35 15.66
CA GLU A 164 -9.93 -10.39 16.19
C GLU A 164 -9.40 -10.87 17.56
N PRO A 165 -10.20 -10.80 18.64
CA PRO A 165 -9.72 -11.06 20.00
C PRO A 165 -9.48 -12.54 20.29
N ARG A 166 -9.96 -13.42 19.42
CA ARG A 166 -9.81 -14.87 19.50
C ARG A 166 -8.84 -15.37 18.46
N ASP A 167 -8.40 -16.60 18.67
CA ASP A 167 -7.66 -17.33 17.66
C ASP A 167 -8.55 -17.55 16.44
N ASN A 168 -7.95 -17.39 15.26
CA ASN A 168 -8.65 -17.58 14.00
C ASN A 168 -7.89 -18.56 13.13
N LYS A 169 -8.50 -18.96 12.01
CA LYS A 169 -7.90 -19.92 11.06
C LYS A 169 -6.54 -19.50 10.49
N TYR A 170 -6.14 -18.24 10.64
CA TYR A 170 -4.88 -17.71 10.13
C TYR A 170 -3.78 -17.67 11.20
N GLY A 171 -4.12 -17.82 12.48
CA GLY A 171 -3.16 -17.97 13.57
C GLY A 171 -3.67 -17.50 14.93
N PRO A 172 -2.91 -17.81 15.98
CA PRO A 172 -3.25 -17.39 17.34
C PRO A 172 -3.08 -15.88 17.51
N VAL A 173 -3.79 -15.33 18.49
CA VAL A 173 -3.59 -13.93 18.91
C VAL A 173 -2.16 -13.74 19.43
N ARG A 174 -1.48 -12.66 19.06
CA ARG A 174 -0.14 -12.39 19.57
C ARG A 174 -0.21 -12.03 21.06
N GLY A 175 0.45 -12.82 21.90
CA GLY A 175 0.56 -12.58 23.35
C GLY A 175 -0.57 -13.20 24.21
N SER A 176 -1.31 -14.18 23.69
CA SER A 176 -2.58 -14.66 24.26
C SER A 176 -2.54 -15.95 25.09
N ALA A 177 -1.40 -16.35 25.66
CA ALA A 177 -1.35 -17.54 26.53
C ALA A 177 -2.35 -17.51 27.72
N ARG A 178 -2.95 -16.35 28.05
CA ARG A 178 -3.90 -16.21 29.18
C ARG A 178 -5.37 -16.01 28.82
N ILE A 179 -5.73 -15.62 27.59
CA ILE A 179 -7.15 -15.34 27.26
C ILE A 179 -7.91 -16.65 26.95
N GLN A 180 -7.22 -17.66 26.42
CA GLN A 180 -7.85 -18.95 26.07
C GLN A 180 -8.23 -19.82 27.28
N ALA A 181 -7.59 -19.63 28.43
CA ALA A 181 -7.85 -20.44 29.62
C ALA A 181 -9.13 -20.05 30.37
N GLY A 182 -9.70 -18.86 30.11
CA GLY A 182 -10.91 -18.39 30.80
C GLY A 182 -12.23 -18.78 30.12
N ASP A 183 -12.20 -19.08 28.82
CA ASP A 183 -13.40 -19.26 27.99
C ASP A 183 -13.77 -20.73 27.76
N SER A 184 -12.89 -21.68 28.09
CA SER A 184 -13.15 -23.13 27.93
C SER A 184 -13.95 -23.74 29.09
N HIS A 185 -13.99 -23.08 30.26
CA HIS A 185 -14.70 -23.61 31.43
C HIS A 185 -16.23 -23.57 31.25
N TRP A 186 -16.77 -22.60 30.52
CA TRP A 186 -18.22 -22.37 30.40
C TRP A 186 -18.90 -23.11 29.24
N ARG A 187 -18.17 -23.93 28.48
CA ARG A 187 -18.74 -24.68 27.34
C ARG A 187 -19.02 -26.15 27.62
N ASN A 188 -18.68 -26.63 28.82
CA ASN A 188 -18.85 -28.04 29.21
C ASN A 188 -19.72 -28.23 30.46
N THR A 189 -20.58 -27.25 30.79
CA THR A 189 -21.59 -27.35 31.86
C THR A 189 -22.95 -26.99 31.32
#